data_AF-A0A8T5A131-F1
#
_entry.id   AF-A0A8T5A131-F1
#
_cell.length_a   1.000
_cell.length_b   1.000
_cell.length_c   1.000
_cell.angle_alpha   90.00
_cell.angle_beta   90.00
_cell.angle_gamma   90.00
#
_symmetry.space_group_name_H-M   'P 1'
#
loop_
_entity.id
_entity.type
_entity.pdbx_description
1 polymer ?
#
loop_
_entity_poly.entity_id
_entity_poly.type
_entity_poly.pdbx_seq_one_letter_code
_entity_poly.pdbx_strand_id
1 'polypeptide(L)'
;MPEASVSLGVKIFLLGFILMFIGILATIIGLISKAPTSASYGGFILIGPIPIIIGAGPESPLILAFLFLIFIFLAITIILFRLRFHPEA
;
A
#
# COMPACT_ATOMS: atom_id res chain seq x y z
N MET A 1 -29.71 -10.77 10.81
CA MET A 1 -28.45 -10.90 11.58
C MET A 1 -27.34 -10.14 10.83
N PRO A 2 -27.12 -8.85 11.13
CA PRO A 2 -26.24 -7.95 10.35
C PRO A 2 -24.74 -8.26 10.49
N GLU A 3 -24.34 -8.94 11.56
CA GLU A 3 -22.93 -9.22 11.89
C GLU A 3 -22.24 -10.13 10.86
N ALA A 4 -22.97 -11.07 10.27
CA ALA A 4 -22.41 -12.06 9.34
C ALA A 4 -22.03 -11.45 7.99
N SER A 5 -22.83 -10.52 7.46
CA SER A 5 -22.56 -9.85 6.18
C SER A 5 -21.41 -8.84 6.29
N VAL A 6 -21.32 -8.12 7.42
CA VAL A 6 -20.19 -7.22 7.70
C VAL A 6 -18.88 -8.01 7.82
N SER A 7 -18.89 -9.16 8.52
CA SER A 7 -17.72 -10.05 8.63
C SER A 7 -17.26 -10.56 7.26
N LEU A 8 -18.20 -10.94 6.38
CA LEU A 8 -17.89 -11.41 5.04
C LEU A 8 -17.30 -10.30 4.15
N GLY A 9 -17.88 -9.10 4.19
CA GLY A 9 -17.36 -7.95 3.44
C GLY A 9 -15.91 -7.60 3.81
N VAL A 10 -15.59 -7.63 5.11
CA VAL A 10 -14.22 -7.40 5.62
C VAL A 10 -13.25 -8.48 5.13
N LYS A 11 -13.66 -9.75 5.11
CA LYS A 11 -12.84 -10.86 4.60
C LYS A 11 -12.55 -10.75 3.11
N ILE A 12 -13.55 -10.39 2.30
CA ILE A 12 -13.39 -10.21 0.85
C ILE A 12 -12.48 -9.01 0.56
N PHE A 13 -12.63 -7.92 1.30
CA PHE A 13 -11.74 -6.76 1.22
C PHE A 13 -10.29 -7.13 1.54
N LEU A 14 -10.04 -7.83 2.64
CA LEU A 14 -8.71 -8.31 3.02
C LEU A 14 -8.11 -9.23 1.96
N LEU A 15 -8.91 -10.13 1.39
CA LEU A 15 -8.46 -11.02 0.33
C LEU A 15 -8.05 -10.25 -0.93
N GLY A 16 -8.87 -9.28 -1.37
CA GLY A 16 -8.54 -8.41 -2.50
C GLY A 16 -7.30 -7.57 -2.24
N PHE A 17 -7.12 -7.08 -1.01
CA PHE A 17 -5.94 -6.34 -0.58
C PHE A 17 -4.67 -7.19 -0.63
N ILE A 18 -4.70 -8.42 -0.13
CA ILE A 18 -3.56 -9.35 -0.20
C ILE A 18 -3.23 -9.68 -1.67
N LEU A 19 -4.25 -9.97 -2.49
CA LEU A 19 -4.07 -10.23 -3.92
C LEU A 19 -3.46 -9.05 -4.67
N MET A 20 -3.83 -7.82 -4.31
CA MET A 20 -3.21 -6.60 -4.83
C MET A 20 -1.70 -6.62 -4.55
N PHE A 21 -1.30 -6.80 -3.29
CA PHE A 21 0.11 -6.85 -2.88
C PHE A 21 0.90 -7.95 -3.59
N ILE A 22 0.31 -9.13 -3.76
CA ILE A 22 0.94 -10.24 -4.51
C ILE A 22 1.17 -9.84 -5.97
N GLY A 23 0.18 -9.25 -6.64
CA GLY A 23 0.31 -8.81 -8.03
C GLY A 23 1.39 -7.75 -8.22
N ILE A 24 1.51 -6.84 -7.26
CA ILE A 24 2.56 -5.81 -7.21
C ILE A 24 3.94 -6.43 -7.02
N LEU A 25 4.08 -7.35 -6.06
CA LEU A 25 5.36 -8.03 -5.82
C LEU A 25 5.81 -8.81 -7.05
N ALA A 26 4.89 -9.51 -7.72
CA ALA A 26 5.18 -10.23 -8.95
C ALA A 26 5.65 -9.30 -10.08
N THR A 27 5.05 -8.11 -10.22
CA THR A 27 5.46 -7.12 -11.22
C THR A 27 6.82 -6.50 -10.90
N ILE A 28 7.10 -6.19 -9.62
CA ILE A 28 8.42 -5.71 -9.19
C ILE A 28 9.51 -6.75 -9.46
N ILE A 29 9.27 -8.03 -9.11
CA ILE A 29 10.21 -9.12 -9.38
C ILE A 29 10.46 -9.27 -10.88
N GLY A 30 9.41 -9.18 -11.70
CA GLY A 30 9.51 -9.21 -13.16
C GLY A 30 10.32 -8.05 -13.73
N LEU A 31 10.14 -6.84 -13.18
CA LEU A 31 10.89 -5.63 -13.56
C LEU A 31 12.38 -5.74 -13.19
N ILE A 32 12.69 -6.20 -11.98
CA ILE A 32 14.08 -6.40 -11.52
C ILE A 32 14.78 -7.48 -12.36
N SER A 33 14.05 -8.51 -12.78
CA SER A 33 14.60 -9.60 -13.59
C SER A 33 14.92 -9.19 -15.03
N LYS A 34 14.39 -8.06 -15.50
CA LYS A 34 14.54 -7.56 -16.87
C LYS A 34 15.50 -6.37 -16.87
N ALA A 35 16.80 -6.65 -16.86
CA ALA A 35 17.85 -5.64 -16.72
C ALA A 35 17.87 -4.58 -17.83
N PRO A 36 17.95 -3.29 -17.44
CA PRO A 36 18.92 -2.37 -17.98
C PRO A 36 19.95 -2.04 -16.88
N THR A 37 21.19 -1.80 -17.26
CA THR A 37 22.40 -1.64 -16.44
C THR A 37 22.40 -0.48 -15.43
N SER A 38 21.26 0.17 -15.21
CA SER A 38 21.03 1.26 -14.26
C SER A 38 20.04 0.81 -13.19
N ALA A 39 20.56 0.23 -12.10
CA ALA A 39 19.73 -0.21 -11.00
C ALA A 39 18.98 0.98 -10.39
N SER A 40 17.65 0.89 -10.34
CA SER A 40 16.81 1.84 -9.63
C SER A 40 16.41 1.24 -8.28
N TYR A 41 16.62 1.99 -7.20
CA TYR A 41 16.29 1.56 -5.84
C TYR A 41 15.36 2.59 -5.23
N GLY A 42 14.43 2.13 -4.41
CA GLY A 42 13.55 3.01 -3.65
C GLY A 42 13.03 2.31 -2.41
N GLY A 43 12.70 3.10 -1.40
CA GLY A 43 12.16 2.65 -0.14
C GLY A 43 11.44 3.77 0.58
N PHE A 44 10.79 3.45 1.69
CA PHE A 44 10.17 4.44 2.55
C PHE A 44 10.45 4.14 4.02
N ILE A 45 10.51 5.21 4.79
CA ILE A 45 10.57 5.18 6.25
C ILE A 45 9.26 5.79 6.75
N LEU A 46 8.53 5.05 7.58
CA LEU A 46 7.36 5.59 8.27
C LEU A 46 7.80 6.19 9.61
N ILE A 47 7.69 7.50 9.76
CA ILE A 47 7.85 8.18 11.05
C ILE A 47 6.47 8.66 11.48
N GLY A 48 5.78 7.87 12.29
CA GLY A 48 4.36 8.08 12.56
C GLY A 48 3.54 7.98 11.26
N PRO A 49 2.46 8.77 11.08
CA PRO A 49 1.65 8.76 9.86
C PRO A 49 2.32 9.50 8.69
N ILE A 50 3.58 9.95 8.82
CA ILE A 50 4.30 10.71 7.79
C ILE A 50 5.27 9.76 7.08
N PRO A 51 5.05 9.48 5.78
CA PRO A 51 5.94 8.66 4.99
C PRO A 51 7.10 9.51 4.44
N ILE A 52 8.32 9.05 4.63
CA ILE A 52 9.49 9.62 3.97
C ILE A 52 9.89 8.67 2.85
N ILE A 53 9.77 9.13 1.61
CA ILE A 53 10.04 8.31 0.43
C ILE A 53 11.42 8.65 -0.12
N ILE A 54 12.24 7.62 -0.35
CA ILE A 54 13.60 7.74 -0.88
C ILE A 54 13.65 6.91 -2.15
N GLY A 55 14.00 7.52 -3.28
CA GLY A 55 14.09 6.85 -4.57
C GLY A 55 15.27 7.38 -5.38
N ALA A 56 16.02 6.48 -6.00
CA ALA A 56 17.13 6.79 -6.88
C ALA A 56 17.09 5.90 -8.13
N GLY A 57 17.43 6.50 -9.27
CA GLY A 57 17.49 5.85 -10.58
C GLY A 57 16.32 6.18 -11.51
N PRO A 58 16.36 5.70 -12.76
CA PRO A 58 15.48 6.13 -13.85
C PRO A 58 14.00 5.79 -13.61
N GLU A 59 13.75 4.65 -12.97
CA GLU A 59 12.40 4.14 -12.69
C GLU A 59 11.86 4.61 -11.33
N SER A 60 12.62 5.45 -10.61
CA SER A 60 12.22 5.98 -9.32
C SER A 60 10.87 6.70 -9.33
N PRO A 61 10.45 7.45 -10.37
CA PRO A 61 9.14 8.11 -10.36
C PRO A 61 7.97 7.12 -10.28
N LEU A 62 8.08 5.96 -10.93
CA LEU A 62 7.05 4.91 -10.90
C LEU A 62 6.99 4.25 -9.52
N ILE A 63 8.15 3.95 -8.92
CA ILE A 63 8.24 3.40 -7.56
C ILE A 63 7.67 4.39 -6.54
N LEU A 64 8.00 5.68 -6.67
CA LEU A 64 7.49 6.74 -5.80
C LEU A 64 5.97 6.90 -5.91
N ALA A 65 5.42 6.91 -7.14
CA ALA A 65 3.98 6.99 -7.37
C ALA A 65 3.23 5.80 -6.75
N PHE A 66 3.82 4.62 -6.84
CA PHE A 66 3.27 3.41 -6.28
C PHE A 66 3.27 3.41 -4.74
N LEU A 67 4.39 3.82 -4.11
CA LEU A 67 4.49 4.00 -2.66
C LEU A 67 3.50 5.06 -2.14
N PHE A 68 3.30 6.13 -2.90
CA PHE A 68 2.32 7.16 -2.57
C PHE A 68 0.88 6.63 -2.57
N LEU A 69 0.55 5.73 -3.51
CA LEU A 69 -0.76 5.08 -3.54
C LEU A 69 -1.01 4.22 -2.28
N ILE A 70 0.00 3.43 -1.88
CA ILE A 70 -0.03 2.65 -0.64
C ILE A 70 -0.23 3.58 0.57
N PHE A 71 0.47 4.71 0.59
CA PHE A 71 0.33 5.68 1.66
C PHE A 71 -1.10 6.24 1.77
N ILE A 72 -1.70 6.66 0.65
CA ILE A 72 -3.09 7.15 0.63
C ILE A 72 -4.03 6.07 1.17
N PHE A 73 -3.86 4.82 0.71
CA PHE A 73 -4.68 3.71 1.18
C PHE A 73 -4.55 3.49 2.69
N LEU A 74 -3.32 3.50 3.21
CA LEU A 74 -3.04 3.36 4.65
C LEU A 74 -3.63 4.52 5.45
N ALA A 75 -3.46 5.75 4.99
CA ALA A 75 -4.01 6.94 5.62
C ALA A 75 -5.54 6.89 5.67
N ILE A 76 -6.20 6.54 4.57
CA ILE A 76 -7.66 6.35 4.52
C ILE A 76 -8.09 5.27 5.51
N THR A 77 -7.40 4.13 5.54
CA THR A 77 -7.72 3.03 6.45
C THR A 77 -7.59 3.46 7.91
N ILE A 78 -6.51 4.16 8.28
CA ILE A 78 -6.29 4.69 9.64
C ILE A 78 -7.35 5.73 10.00
N ILE A 79 -7.68 6.65 9.09
CA ILE A 79 -8.70 7.68 9.31
C ILE A 79 -10.07 7.05 9.52
N LEU A 80 -10.48 6.13 8.63
CA LEU A 80 -11.75 5.41 8.76
C LEU A 80 -11.80 4.59 10.05
N PHE A 81 -10.70 3.96 10.45
CA PHE A 81 -10.61 3.24 11.71
C PHE A 81 -10.73 4.19 12.90
N ARG A 82 -10.02 5.33 12.89
CA ARG A 82 -10.07 6.31 13.98
C ARG A 82 -11.44 6.97 14.11
N LEU A 83 -12.09 7.29 12.98
CA LEU A 83 -13.44 7.85 12.94
C LEU A 83 -14.49 6.86 13.42
N ARG A 84 -14.30 5.55 13.20
CA ARG A 84 -15.19 4.51 13.70
C ARG A 84 -15.04 4.25 15.20
N PHE A 85 -13.88 4.55 15.79
CA PHE A 85 -13.59 4.29 17.21
C PHE A 85 -13.84 5.48 18.15
N HIS A 86 -14.31 6.64 17.66
CA HIS A 86 -14.81 7.74 18.49
C HIS A 86 -16.24 8.18 18.11
N PRO A 87 -17.27 7.39 18.44
CA PRO A 87 -18.67 7.78 18.27
C PRO A 87 -19.25 8.66 19.40
N GLU A 88 -18.53 8.91 20.50
CA GLU A 88 -19.09 9.59 21.69
C GLU A 88 -18.17 10.73 22.19
N ALA A 89 -18.20 11.88 21.53
CA ALA A 89 -17.74 13.16 22.09
C ALA A 89 -18.82 14.22 21.93
#